data_AF-A0AAV8QD98-F1
#
_entry.id   AF-A0AAV8QD98-F1
#
_cell.length_a   1.000
_cell.length_b   1.000
_cell.length_c   1.000
_cell.angle_alpha   90.00
_cell.angle_beta   90.00
_cell.angle_gamma   90.00
#
_symmetry.space_group_name_H-M   'P 1'
#
loop_
_entity.id
_entity.type
_entity.pdbx_description
1 polymer ?
#
loop_
_entity_poly.entity_id
_entity_poly.type
_entity_poly.pdbx_seq_one_letter_code
_entity_poly.pdbx_strand_id
1 'polypeptide(L)'
;MPREDYAERLRSGALDSSIRTDAIDRILKVHAHYNFGPLSAYLSVNYLDRFLSNYELPKGKAWMTQLLSVACLSLAAKMEETEVPLSLDFQVGEANYVFEAKTIQRMELLVLSTLKWRMQAVTPFSFIDFFLHKFSGGNVPTKTVVSRSMELILSTVRGADFLAFRPSEIAAATTLLVSGERQPVDVEKAVSCCLQVPKEKVNLAEK
;
A
#
# COMPACT_ATOMS: atom_id res chain seq x y z
N MET A 1 0.88 -5.47 9.38
CA MET A 1 -0.49 -4.99 9.17
C MET A 1 -0.80 -3.91 10.19
N PRO A 2 -1.67 -2.93 9.86
CA PRO A 2 -2.30 -2.04 10.84
C PRO A 2 -3.06 -2.85 11.91
N ARG A 3 -3.45 -2.20 13.01
CA ARG A 3 -4.35 -2.83 14.01
C ARG A 3 -5.71 -3.16 13.39
N GLU A 4 -6.37 -4.18 13.91
CA GLU A 4 -7.65 -4.69 13.37
C GLU A 4 -8.77 -3.64 13.38
N ASP A 5 -8.81 -2.78 14.40
CA ASP A 5 -9.78 -1.70 14.57
C ASP A 5 -9.54 -0.48 13.66
N TYR A 6 -8.40 -0.41 12.97
CA TYR A 6 -8.00 0.77 12.21
C TYR A 6 -8.96 1.09 11.05
N ALA A 7 -9.33 0.07 10.26
CA ALA A 7 -10.23 0.26 9.12
C ALA A 7 -11.64 0.68 9.59
N GLU A 8 -12.10 0.15 10.73
CA GLU A 8 -13.38 0.54 11.33
C GLU A 8 -13.34 1.98 11.84
N ARG A 9 -12.24 2.41 12.47
CA ARG A 9 -12.06 3.79 12.93
C ARG A 9 -12.06 4.81 11.79
N LEU A 10 -11.51 4.44 10.63
CA LEU A 10 -11.59 5.25 9.42
C LEU A 10 -13.03 5.33 8.89
N ARG A 11 -13.76 4.21 8.84
CA ARG A 11 -15.15 4.17 8.34
C ARG A 11 -16.15 4.87 9.25
N SER A 12 -15.98 4.71 10.56
CA SER A 12 -16.86 5.33 11.57
C SER A 12 -16.59 6.83 11.77
N GLY A 13 -15.52 7.38 11.18
CA GLY A 13 -15.10 8.76 11.39
C GLY A 13 -14.44 9.02 12.74
N ALA A 14 -14.19 7.96 13.54
CA ALA A 14 -13.43 8.08 14.79
C ALA A 14 -11.97 8.53 14.54
N LEU A 15 -11.42 8.19 13.37
CA LEU A 15 -10.20 8.76 12.84
C LEU A 15 -10.53 9.60 11.60
N ASP A 16 -9.99 10.81 11.55
CA ASP A 16 -10.16 11.71 10.42
C ASP A 16 -9.50 11.11 9.16
N SER A 17 -10.33 10.67 8.21
CA SER A 17 -9.87 10.06 6.96
C SER A 17 -9.12 11.03 6.06
N SER A 18 -9.31 12.34 6.22
CA SER A 18 -8.57 13.35 5.43
C SER A 18 -7.07 13.27 5.69
N ILE A 19 -6.65 12.95 6.92
CA ILE A 19 -5.24 12.74 7.27
C ILE A 19 -4.62 11.67 6.38
N ARG A 20 -5.31 10.53 6.21
CA ARG A 20 -4.84 9.42 5.39
C ARG A 20 -4.80 9.81 3.92
N THR A 21 -5.87 10.42 3.41
CA THR A 21 -5.98 10.83 2.00
C THR A 21 -4.91 11.84 1.62
N ASP A 22 -4.73 12.89 2.42
CA ASP A 22 -3.73 13.94 2.17
C ASP A 22 -2.30 13.40 2.19
N ALA A 23 -2.01 12.48 3.12
CA ALA A 23 -0.71 11.83 3.19
C ALA A 23 -0.45 10.93 1.96
N ILE A 24 -1.45 10.15 1.52
CA ILE A 24 -1.33 9.28 0.34
C ILE A 24 -1.14 10.12 -0.92
N ASP A 25 -1.88 11.21 -1.10
CA ASP A 25 -1.74 12.08 -2.27
C ASP A 25 -0.35 12.67 -2.36
N ARG A 26 0.23 13.09 -1.23
CA ARG A 26 1.62 13.57 -1.17
C ARG A 26 2.62 12.48 -1.50
N ILE A 27 2.47 11.30 -0.89
CA ILE A 27 3.33 10.13 -1.18
C ILE A 27 3.33 9.84 -2.68
N LEU A 28 2.16 9.77 -3.31
CA LEU A 28 2.03 9.42 -4.72
C LEU A 28 2.58 10.51 -5.65
N LYS A 29 2.42 11.80 -5.31
CA LYS A 29 3.02 12.92 -6.04
C LYS A 29 4.55 12.86 -6.01
N VAL A 30 5.14 12.69 -4.83
CA VAL A 30 6.61 12.64 -4.69
C VAL A 30 7.19 11.35 -5.29
N HIS A 31 6.51 10.21 -5.11
CA HIS A 31 6.84 8.96 -5.80
C HIS A 31 6.88 9.14 -7.33
N ALA A 32 5.88 9.79 -7.92
CA ALA A 32 5.84 10.06 -9.35
C ALA A 32 6.96 11.03 -9.79
N HIS A 33 7.29 12.03 -8.97
CA HIS A 33 8.37 12.97 -9.26
C HIS A 33 9.74 12.29 -9.39
N TYR A 34 10.05 11.34 -8.50
CA TYR A 34 11.32 10.60 -8.53
C TYR A 34 11.28 9.33 -9.39
N ASN A 35 10.11 8.97 -9.93
CA ASN A 35 9.90 7.74 -10.68
C ASN A 35 10.36 6.48 -9.89
N PHE A 36 10.02 6.45 -8.61
CA PHE A 36 10.26 5.28 -7.75
C PHE A 36 9.43 4.08 -8.20
N GLY A 37 9.84 2.89 -7.75
CA GLY A 37 9.09 1.67 -7.98
C GLY A 37 7.75 1.66 -7.24
N PRO A 38 6.72 0.96 -7.77
CA PRO A 38 5.39 0.93 -7.14
C PRO A 38 5.41 0.31 -5.74
N LEU A 39 6.38 -0.57 -5.45
CA LEU A 39 6.56 -1.16 -4.13
C LEU A 39 6.97 -0.12 -3.08
N SER A 40 7.79 0.87 -3.44
CA SER A 40 8.19 1.96 -2.53
C SER A 40 7.00 2.81 -2.11
N ALA A 41 6.13 3.21 -3.05
CA ALA A 41 4.89 3.91 -2.71
C ALA A 41 3.95 3.04 -1.85
N TYR A 42 3.81 1.76 -2.18
CA TYR A 42 2.98 0.85 -1.40
C TYR A 42 3.49 0.68 0.05
N LEU A 43 4.80 0.49 0.23
CA LEU A 43 5.43 0.40 1.55
C LEU A 43 5.27 1.71 2.33
N SER A 44 5.36 2.86 1.66
CA SER A 44 5.12 4.17 2.28
C SER A 44 3.72 4.24 2.91
N VAL A 45 2.69 3.83 2.16
CA VAL A 45 1.31 3.79 2.67
C VAL A 45 1.14 2.70 3.74
N ASN A 46 1.81 1.56 3.60
CA ASN A 46 1.83 0.52 4.64
C ASN A 46 2.39 1.06 5.97
N TYR A 47 3.46 1.84 5.92
CA TYR A 47 4.07 2.44 7.10
C TYR A 47 3.16 3.50 7.70
N LEU A 48 2.56 4.35 6.87
CA LEU A 48 1.57 5.35 7.26
C LEU A 48 0.39 4.72 8.01
N ASP A 49 -0.26 3.72 7.41
CA ASP A 49 -1.45 3.07 7.99
C ASP A 49 -1.11 2.35 9.30
N ARG A 50 0.05 1.69 9.37
CA ARG A 50 0.53 1.06 10.61
C ARG A 50 0.85 2.08 11.69
N PHE A 51 1.42 3.22 11.32
CA PHE A 51 1.70 4.30 12.24
C PHE A 51 0.41 4.88 12.81
N LEU A 52 -0.51 5.32 11.94
CA LEU A 52 -1.80 5.91 12.33
C LEU A 52 -2.68 4.94 13.14
N SER A 53 -2.53 3.62 12.92
CA SER A 53 -3.23 2.64 13.75
C SER A 53 -2.75 2.62 15.21
N ASN A 54 -1.47 2.92 15.47
CA ASN A 54 -0.85 2.87 16.80
C ASN A 54 -0.62 4.25 17.43
N TYR A 55 -0.71 5.31 16.64
CA TYR A 55 -0.37 6.67 17.06
C TYR A 55 -1.44 7.65 16.60
N GLU A 56 -2.07 8.33 17.56
CA GLU A 56 -3.03 9.39 17.28
C GLU A 56 -2.30 10.71 17.09
N LEU A 57 -2.41 11.28 15.89
CA LEU A 57 -1.85 12.61 15.63
C LEU A 57 -2.64 13.68 16.41
N PRO A 58 -1.96 14.61 17.09
CA PRO A 58 -2.64 15.73 17.72
C PRO A 58 -3.48 16.53 16.71
N LYS A 59 -4.74 16.79 17.08
CA LYS A 59 -5.70 17.53 16.25
C LYS A 59 -5.20 18.95 15.92
N GLY A 60 -5.58 19.45 14.74
CA GLY A 60 -5.26 20.81 14.31
C GLY A 60 -3.82 21.05 13.85
N LYS A 61 -3.02 19.99 13.68
CA LYS A 61 -1.62 20.08 13.25
C LYS A 61 -1.39 19.39 11.90
N ALA A 62 -1.93 19.98 10.84
CA ALA A 62 -1.81 19.48 9.45
C ALA A 62 -0.35 19.29 8.98
N TRP A 63 0.60 20.03 9.57
CA TRP A 63 2.03 19.85 9.31
C TRP A 63 2.53 18.45 9.70
N MET A 64 1.95 17.81 10.72
CA MET A 64 2.37 16.46 11.11
C MET A 64 1.98 15.42 10.07
N THR A 65 0.82 15.58 9.41
CA THR A 65 0.44 14.72 8.29
C THR A 65 1.47 14.82 7.16
N GLN A 66 1.94 16.04 6.84
CA GLN A 66 3.00 16.23 5.86
C GLN A 66 4.30 15.56 6.29
N LEU A 67 4.75 15.85 7.51
CA LEU A 67 6.01 15.32 8.03
C LEU A 67 5.99 13.78 8.09
N LEU A 68 4.85 13.20 8.48
CA LEU A 68 4.64 11.76 8.47
C LEU A 68 4.71 11.18 7.05
N SER A 69 4.04 11.80 6.07
CA SER A 69 4.11 11.35 4.67
C SER A 69 5.54 11.36 4.12
N VAL A 70 6.31 12.42 4.41
CA VAL A 70 7.72 12.57 4.00
C VAL A 70 8.58 11.50 4.66
N ALA A 71 8.42 11.27 5.97
CA ALA A 71 9.17 10.27 6.71
C ALA A 71 8.84 8.84 6.23
N CYS A 72 7.57 8.51 6.02
CA CYS A 72 7.16 7.21 5.51
C CYS A 72 7.74 6.93 4.12
N LEU A 73 7.70 7.91 3.22
CA LEU A 73 8.26 7.77 1.88
C LEU A 73 9.79 7.68 1.89
N SER A 74 10.47 8.50 2.69
CA SER A 74 11.93 8.43 2.80
C SER A 74 12.38 7.07 3.35
N LEU A 75 11.68 6.54 4.35
CA LEU A 75 11.93 5.18 4.87
C LEU A 75 11.67 4.09 3.82
N ALA A 76 10.59 4.19 3.04
CA ALA A 76 10.29 3.21 2.00
C ALA A 76 11.33 3.23 0.88
N ALA A 77 11.75 4.44 0.44
CA ALA A 77 12.81 4.58 -0.54
C ALA A 77 14.13 3.98 -0.05
N LYS A 78 14.51 4.23 1.22
CA LYS A 78 15.70 3.60 1.85
C LYS A 78 15.64 2.06 1.93
N MET A 79 14.44 1.48 1.91
CA MET A 79 14.26 0.04 2.01
C MET A 79 14.22 -0.66 0.64
N GLU A 80 13.83 0.05 -0.41
CA GLU A 80 13.46 -0.56 -1.70
C GLU A 80 14.25 -0.01 -2.90
N GLU A 81 14.63 1.28 -2.88
CA GLU A 81 15.24 1.94 -4.02
C GLU A 81 16.78 1.84 -3.97
N THR A 82 17.41 1.65 -5.13
CA THR A 82 18.87 1.62 -5.26
C THR A 82 19.50 2.98 -4.97
N GLU A 83 18.86 4.04 -5.49
CA GLU A 83 19.32 5.42 -5.38
C GLU A 83 18.28 6.23 -4.62
N VAL A 84 18.67 6.79 -3.49
CA VAL A 84 17.77 7.48 -2.57
C VAL A 84 18.19 8.94 -2.46
N PRO A 85 17.31 9.91 -2.78
CA PRO A 85 17.56 11.33 -2.57
C PRO A 85 17.85 11.68 -1.11
N LEU A 86 18.33 12.89 -0.84
CA LEU A 86 18.48 13.34 0.54
C LEU A 86 17.10 13.53 1.18
N SER A 87 16.99 13.36 2.51
CA SER A 87 15.72 13.50 3.22
C SER A 87 15.00 14.83 2.97
N LEU A 88 15.76 15.91 2.73
CA LEU A 88 15.20 17.23 2.41
C LEU A 88 14.49 17.26 1.06
N ASP A 89 14.95 16.46 0.11
CA ASP A 89 14.46 16.45 -1.27
C ASP A 89 13.08 15.80 -1.35
N PHE A 90 12.69 14.94 -0.41
CA PHE A 90 11.33 14.35 -0.35
C PHE A 90 10.19 15.36 -0.14
N GLN A 91 10.50 16.65 0.01
CA GLN A 91 9.54 17.73 0.21
C GLN A 91 9.18 18.44 -1.11
N VAL A 92 9.41 17.82 -2.28
CA VAL A 92 9.08 18.42 -3.59
C VAL A 92 7.57 18.65 -3.76
N GLY A 93 7.22 19.78 -4.38
CA GLY A 93 5.86 20.14 -4.79
C GLY A 93 5.27 21.26 -3.94
N GLU A 94 3.93 21.33 -3.88
CA GLU A 94 3.18 22.26 -3.02
C GLU A 94 3.24 21.82 -1.55
N ALA A 95 4.42 21.94 -0.96
CA ALA A 95 4.65 21.74 0.44
C ALA A 95 4.11 22.95 1.22
N ASN A 96 3.01 22.76 1.96
CA ASN A 96 2.46 23.80 2.85
C ASN A 96 3.43 24.13 3.99
N TYR A 97 4.35 23.23 4.29
CA TYR A 97 5.35 23.34 5.35
C TYR A 97 6.71 22.84 4.85
N VAL A 98 7.80 23.45 5.30
CA VAL A 98 9.16 22.99 5.01
C VAL A 98 9.83 22.60 6.32
N PHE A 99 10.43 21.42 6.35
CA PHE A 99 11.07 20.85 7.52
C PHE A 99 12.58 20.75 7.33
N GLU A 100 13.31 21.01 8.41
CA GLU A 100 14.73 20.71 8.50
C GLU A 100 14.99 19.20 8.47
N ALA A 101 16.15 18.80 7.97
CA ALA A 101 16.55 17.39 7.88
C ALA A 101 16.47 16.67 9.24
N LYS A 102 16.85 17.35 10.33
CA LYS A 102 16.77 16.81 11.70
C LYS A 102 15.34 16.51 12.13
N THR A 103 14.37 17.31 11.70
CA THR A 103 12.94 17.10 11.99
C THR A 103 12.41 15.89 11.25
N ILE A 104 12.80 15.72 9.98
CA ILE A 104 12.47 14.53 9.18
C ILE A 104 13.06 13.29 9.83
N GLN A 105 14.35 13.30 10.17
CA GLN A 105 15.03 12.17 10.82
C GLN A 105 14.39 11.78 12.17
N ARG A 106 13.96 12.76 12.97
CA ARG A 106 13.22 12.48 14.22
C ARG A 106 11.89 11.80 13.94
N MET A 107 11.18 12.23 12.89
CA MET A 107 9.94 11.57 12.49
C MET A 107 10.20 10.15 11.96
N GLU A 108 11.25 9.95 11.16
CA GLU A 108 11.66 8.62 10.70
C GLU A 108 11.90 7.67 11.88
N LEU A 109 12.66 8.12 12.90
CA LEU A 109 12.90 7.34 14.12
C LEU A 109 11.60 7.06 14.90
N LEU A 110 10.67 8.03 14.95
CA LEU A 110 9.37 7.82 15.57
C LEU A 110 8.55 6.77 14.81
N VAL A 111 8.55 6.79 13.48
CA VAL A 111 7.91 5.76 12.65
C VAL A 111 8.56 4.40 12.88
N LEU A 112 9.89 4.30 12.79
CA LEU A 112 10.65 3.07 13.01
C LEU A 112 10.35 2.45 14.38
N SER A 113 10.42 3.25 15.44
CA SER A 113 10.13 2.79 16.81
C SER A 113 8.68 2.34 16.98
N THR A 114 7.71 3.09 16.45
CA THR A 114 6.28 2.73 16.48
C THR A 114 6.02 1.42 15.75
N LEU A 115 6.70 1.19 14.62
CA LEU A 115 6.61 -0.03 13.82
C LEU A 115 7.49 -1.17 14.36
N LYS A 116 8.20 -0.95 15.48
CA LYS A 116 9.15 -1.89 16.09
C LYS A 116 10.20 -2.37 15.08
N TRP A 117 10.64 -1.48 14.19
CA TRP A 117 11.62 -1.72 13.13
C TRP A 117 11.21 -2.80 12.11
N ARG A 118 9.94 -3.24 12.11
CA ARG A 118 9.43 -4.24 11.17
C ARG A 118 9.08 -3.58 9.83
N MET A 119 10.08 -3.21 9.05
CA MET A 119 9.92 -2.48 7.79
C MET A 119 9.62 -3.40 6.60
N GLN A 120 10.09 -4.65 6.63
CA GLN A 120 9.79 -5.64 5.60
C GLN A 120 8.36 -6.19 5.76
N ALA A 121 7.38 -5.50 5.18
CA ALA A 121 6.00 -5.98 5.11
C ALA A 121 5.84 -6.96 3.95
N VAL A 122 5.05 -8.02 4.17
CA VAL A 122 4.54 -8.84 3.06
C VAL A 122 3.52 -8.00 2.28
N THR A 123 3.74 -7.84 0.98
CA THR A 123 2.90 -7.01 0.10
C THR A 123 2.28 -7.86 -1.02
N PRO A 124 1.24 -7.36 -1.72
CA PRO A 124 0.67 -8.09 -2.85
C PRO A 124 1.71 -8.37 -3.94
N PHE A 125 2.73 -7.51 -4.07
CA PHE A 125 3.84 -7.68 -5.00
C PHE A 125 4.58 -9.01 -4.82
N SER A 126 4.70 -9.50 -3.59
CA SER A 126 5.33 -10.79 -3.28
C SER A 126 4.61 -12.00 -3.88
N PHE A 127 3.35 -11.85 -4.32
CA PHE A 127 2.53 -12.94 -4.86
C PHE A 127 2.24 -12.80 -6.35
N ILE A 128 2.63 -11.69 -6.99
CA ILE A 128 2.28 -11.40 -8.40
C ILE A 128 2.77 -12.53 -9.32
N ASP A 129 4.05 -12.88 -9.24
CA ASP A 129 4.66 -13.86 -10.15
C ASP A 129 3.97 -15.22 -10.05
N PHE A 130 3.63 -15.64 -8.83
CA PHE A 130 2.91 -16.88 -8.58
C PHE A 130 1.55 -16.89 -9.28
N PHE A 131 0.73 -15.85 -9.07
CA PHE A 131 -0.61 -15.81 -9.66
C PHE A 131 -0.60 -15.57 -11.16
N LEU A 132 0.31 -14.76 -11.68
CA LEU A 132 0.46 -14.56 -13.11
C LEU A 132 0.83 -15.86 -13.83
N HIS A 133 1.78 -16.63 -13.30
CA HIS A 133 2.14 -17.93 -13.88
C HIS A 133 0.95 -18.91 -13.82
N LYS A 134 0.22 -18.91 -12.69
CA LYS A 134 -0.95 -19.77 -12.47
C LYS A 134 -2.08 -19.47 -13.45
N PHE A 135 -2.41 -18.20 -13.67
CA PHE A 135 -3.50 -17.80 -14.56
C PHE A 135 -3.11 -17.81 -16.04
N SER A 136 -1.82 -17.68 -16.34
CA SER A 136 -1.32 -17.79 -17.72
C SER A 136 -1.23 -19.24 -18.22
N GLY A 137 -1.65 -20.23 -17.43
CA GLY A 137 -1.57 -21.64 -17.79
C GLY A 137 -0.13 -22.14 -17.95
N GLY A 138 0.82 -21.55 -17.22
CA GLY A 138 2.25 -21.86 -17.31
C GLY A 138 3.02 -21.07 -18.37
N ASN A 139 2.38 -20.17 -19.12
CA ASN A 139 3.09 -19.26 -20.02
C ASN A 139 3.84 -18.17 -19.23
N VAL A 140 4.98 -17.72 -19.76
CA VAL A 140 5.77 -16.63 -19.18
C VAL A 140 4.95 -15.33 -19.26
N PRO A 141 4.67 -14.66 -18.12
CA PRO A 141 3.91 -13.40 -18.14
C PRO A 141 4.65 -12.31 -18.92
N THR A 142 3.92 -11.58 -19.77
CA THR A 142 4.52 -10.46 -20.51
C THR A 142 4.80 -9.29 -19.57
N LYS A 143 5.87 -8.53 -19.82
CA LYS A 143 6.22 -7.34 -19.01
C LYS A 143 5.04 -6.38 -18.82
N THR A 144 4.21 -6.21 -19.85
CA THR A 144 2.99 -5.38 -19.81
C THR A 144 1.96 -5.87 -18.79
N VAL A 145 1.78 -7.18 -18.64
CA VAL A 145 0.84 -7.78 -17.67
C VAL A 145 1.37 -7.59 -16.25
N VAL A 146 2.68 -7.79 -16.05
CA VAL A 146 3.35 -7.55 -14.76
C VAL A 146 3.20 -6.08 -14.35
N SER A 147 3.59 -5.14 -15.22
CA SER A 147 3.48 -3.70 -14.94
C SER A 147 2.04 -3.28 -14.67
N ARG A 148 1.06 -3.76 -15.45
CA ARG A 148 -0.35 -3.43 -15.23
C ARG A 148 -0.88 -3.98 -13.91
N SER A 149 -0.48 -5.19 -13.53
CA SER A 149 -0.85 -5.79 -12.23
C SER A 149 -0.28 -4.97 -11.07
N MET A 150 0.98 -4.54 -11.19
CA MET A 150 1.63 -3.67 -10.20
C MET A 150 0.93 -2.31 -10.06
N GLU A 151 0.54 -1.67 -11.17
CA GLU A 151 -0.23 -0.42 -11.16
C GLU A 151 -1.60 -0.58 -10.47
N LEU A 152 -2.31 -1.67 -10.76
CA LEU A 152 -3.60 -1.95 -10.11
C LEU A 152 -3.43 -2.21 -8.62
N ILE A 153 -2.38 -2.94 -8.22
CA ILE A 153 -2.06 -3.10 -6.80
C ILE A 153 -1.79 -1.74 -6.15
N LEU A 154 -1.00 -0.88 -6.79
CA LEU A 154 -0.72 0.45 -6.26
C LEU A 154 -2.00 1.30 -6.15
N SER A 155 -2.95 1.19 -7.07
CA SER A 155 -4.20 1.95 -7.00
C SER A 155 -5.06 1.58 -5.77
N THR A 156 -4.95 0.34 -5.29
CA THR A 156 -5.68 -0.12 -4.08
C THR A 156 -5.32 0.64 -2.81
N VAL A 157 -4.13 1.25 -2.73
CA VAL A 157 -3.66 1.94 -1.52
C VAL A 157 -4.56 3.11 -1.13
N ARG A 158 -5.26 3.70 -2.10
CA ARG A 158 -6.20 4.81 -1.86
C ARG A 158 -7.44 4.37 -1.09
N GLY A 159 -7.97 3.19 -1.38
CA GLY A 159 -9.18 2.69 -0.73
C GLY A 159 -8.89 2.08 0.63
N ALA A 160 -9.46 2.65 1.69
CA ALA A 160 -9.34 2.08 3.04
C ALA A 160 -9.99 0.68 3.14
N ASP A 161 -10.97 0.39 2.27
CA ASP A 161 -11.63 -0.92 2.22
C ASP A 161 -10.67 -2.05 1.83
N PHE A 162 -9.61 -1.75 1.09
CA PHE A 162 -8.61 -2.74 0.71
C PHE A 162 -7.79 -3.25 1.91
N LEU A 163 -7.80 -2.52 3.04
CA LEU A 163 -7.14 -2.94 4.28
C LEU A 163 -7.77 -4.20 4.90
N ALA A 164 -9.01 -4.54 4.52
CA ALA A 164 -9.69 -5.75 4.99
C ALA A 164 -9.19 -7.04 4.31
N PHE A 165 -8.49 -6.92 3.17
CA PHE A 165 -8.03 -8.08 2.40
C PHE A 165 -6.56 -8.38 2.69
N ARG A 166 -6.21 -9.66 2.58
CA ARG A 166 -4.83 -10.14 2.68
C ARG A 166 -4.06 -9.75 1.42
N PRO A 167 -2.74 -9.53 1.52
CA PRO A 167 -1.90 -9.23 0.36
C PRO A 167 -2.04 -10.23 -0.79
N SER A 168 -2.19 -11.52 -0.47
CA SER A 168 -2.41 -12.58 -1.47
C SER A 168 -3.76 -12.47 -2.19
N GLU A 169 -4.80 -12.01 -1.51
CA GLU A 169 -6.15 -11.84 -2.10
C GLU A 169 -6.15 -10.67 -3.08
N ILE A 170 -5.51 -9.55 -2.70
CA ILE A 170 -5.33 -8.39 -3.60
C ILE A 170 -4.53 -8.81 -4.83
N ALA A 171 -3.42 -9.54 -4.65
CA ALA A 171 -2.60 -10.01 -5.76
C ALA A 171 -3.36 -10.96 -6.70
N ALA A 172 -4.11 -11.92 -6.15
CA ALA A 172 -4.92 -12.84 -6.94
C ALA A 172 -5.98 -12.09 -7.75
N ALA A 173 -6.71 -11.16 -7.12
CA ALA A 173 -7.76 -10.40 -7.77
C ALA A 173 -7.22 -9.51 -8.91
N THR A 174 -6.13 -8.77 -8.67
CA THR A 174 -5.55 -7.87 -9.68
C THR A 174 -4.96 -8.63 -10.86
N THR A 175 -4.22 -9.70 -10.60
CA THR A 175 -3.61 -10.52 -11.66
C THR A 175 -4.67 -11.27 -12.47
N LEU A 176 -5.73 -11.76 -11.83
CA LEU A 176 -6.87 -12.38 -12.51
C LEU A 176 -7.58 -11.38 -13.43
N LEU A 177 -7.84 -10.16 -12.94
CA LEU A 177 -8.48 -9.10 -13.73
C LEU A 177 -7.67 -8.79 -15.00
N VAL A 178 -6.36 -8.57 -14.88
CA VAL A 178 -5.48 -8.28 -16.02
C VAL A 178 -5.38 -9.46 -17.00
N SER A 179 -5.44 -10.69 -16.48
CA SER A 179 -5.40 -11.90 -17.32
C SER A 179 -6.74 -12.13 -18.05
N GLY A 180 -7.87 -11.77 -17.41
CA GLY A 180 -9.22 -11.83 -17.96
C GLY A 180 -9.52 -10.81 -19.05
N GLU A 181 -8.81 -9.69 -19.09
CA GLU A 181 -8.92 -8.73 -20.20
C GLU A 181 -8.38 -9.27 -21.54
N ARG A 182 -7.60 -10.36 -21.53
CA ARG A 182 -7.03 -10.99 -22.75
C ARG A 182 -7.79 -12.20 -23.28
N GLN A 183 -8.58 -12.89 -22.46
CA GLN A 183 -9.38 -14.06 -22.86
C GLN A 183 -10.64 -14.15 -22.01
N PRO A 184 -11.73 -14.78 -22.51
CA PRO A 184 -12.84 -15.19 -21.64
C PRO A 184 -12.30 -16.20 -20.63
N VAL A 185 -11.84 -15.70 -19.48
CA VAL A 185 -11.40 -16.55 -18.39
C VAL A 185 -12.64 -17.21 -17.83
N ASP A 186 -12.66 -18.53 -17.85
CA ASP A 186 -13.63 -19.32 -17.12
C ASP A 186 -13.46 -19.01 -15.63
N VAL A 187 -14.36 -18.15 -15.12
CA VAL A 187 -14.35 -17.65 -13.75
C VAL A 187 -14.43 -18.81 -12.77
N GLU A 188 -15.13 -19.91 -13.11
CA GLU A 188 -15.20 -21.09 -12.25
C GLU A 188 -13.85 -21.81 -12.14
N LYS A 189 -13.10 -21.91 -13.25
CA LYS A 189 -11.75 -22.47 -13.26
C LYS A 189 -10.75 -21.57 -12.51
N ALA A 190 -10.84 -20.25 -12.65
CA ALA A 190 -9.99 -19.30 -11.94
C ALA A 190 -10.27 -19.27 -10.43
N VAL A 191 -11.54 -19.33 -10.04
CA VAL A 191 -11.97 -19.45 -8.64
C VAL A 191 -11.55 -20.81 -8.07
N SER A 192 -11.69 -21.91 -8.82
CA SER A 192 -11.17 -23.23 -8.42
C SER A 192 -9.66 -23.24 -8.27
N CYS A 193 -8.92 -22.47 -9.06
CA CYS A 193 -7.47 -22.30 -8.90
C CYS A 193 -7.13 -21.57 -7.59
N CYS A 194 -7.96 -20.62 -7.13
CA CYS A 194 -7.72 -19.88 -5.89
C CYS A 194 -8.16 -20.64 -4.64
N LEU A 195 -9.18 -21.50 -4.75
CA LEU A 195 -9.74 -22.27 -3.64
C LEU A 195 -8.96 -23.56 -3.37
N GLN A 196 -7.86 -23.44 -2.62
CA GLN A 196 -7.46 -24.47 -1.66
C GLN A 196 -7.87 -24.06 -0.22
N VAL A 197 -9.04 -23.43 -0.08
CA VAL A 197 -9.59 -22.98 1.21
C VAL A 197 -10.84 -23.82 1.54
N PRO A 198 -10.98 -24.40 2.76
CA PRO A 198 -12.12 -25.23 3.11
C PRO A 198 -13.45 -24.49 2.97
N LYS A 199 -14.44 -25.16 2.38
CA LYS A 199 -15.81 -24.68 2.17
C LYS A 199 -16.60 -24.58 3.48
N GLU A 200 -16.25 -23.66 4.37
CA GLU A 200 -17.10 -23.29 5.52
C GLU A 200 -16.96 -21.79 5.77
N LYS A 201 -17.79 -21.00 5.08
CA LYS A 201 -18.30 -19.64 5.45
C LYS A 201 -18.96 -18.93 4.26
N VAL A 202 -19.82 -19.63 3.51
CA VAL A 202 -20.69 -19.02 2.48
C VAL A 202 -22.17 -19.23 2.85
N ASN A 203 -22.50 -19.07 4.13
CA ASN A 203 -23.90 -19.02 4.58
C ASN A 203 -23.94 -18.13 5.81
N LEU A 204 -24.13 -16.83 5.60
CA LEU A 204 -24.73 -15.84 6.50
C LEU A 204 -24.75 -14.48 5.77
N ALA A 205 -25.34 -14.46 4.57
CA ALA A 205 -25.79 -13.25 3.90
C ALA A 205 -27.14 -13.47 3.18
N GLU A 206 -27.88 -14.50 3.59
CA GLU A 206 -29.30 -14.70 3.25
C GLU A 206 -30.07 -15.00 4.54
N LYS A 207 -30.27 -13.95 5.34
CA LYS A 207 -31.49 -13.77 6.12
C LYS A 207 -31.61 -12.33 6.62
#